data_AF-A0A1T3FG90-F1
#
_entry.id   AF-A0A1T3FG90-F1
#
_cell.length_a   1.000
_cell.length_b   1.000
_cell.length_c   1.000
_cell.angle_alpha   90.00
_cell.angle_beta   90.00
_cell.angle_gamma   90.00
#
_symmetry.space_group_name_H-M   'P 1'
#
loop_
_entity.id
_entity.type
_entity.pdbx_description
1 polymer ?
#
loop_
_entity_poly.entity_id
_entity_poly.type
_entity_poly.pdbx_seq_one_letter_code
_entity_poly.pdbx_strand_id
1 'polypeptide(L)'
;MINRCIKNITVLAVMVVFFSCSKKDPANRQAQKPTSALVKEAEKLEGFNADFYTKSFNYYWTKGRDTLDLKFNIAEHKSDSTVHLAVMNKKPLNLTVVLDSLSNIIPKIKEDFNLNKISDLYLEEPIYYPDLNSAWSVEYERRFGKKNIGQSKLGGFLLSTAVTPLLNNFLNPLHAKVEDYGIEKFHLLSREHYHYYLPDTDLSHYPDFSLHGAGISIRIAKLPVEKQH
;
A
#
# COMPACT_ATOMS: atom_id res chain seq x y z
N MET A 1 13.16 -44.50 -61.99
CA MET A 1 14.56 -44.10 -62.24
C MET A 1 15.33 -44.24 -60.95
N ILE A 2 16.11 -45.32 -60.85
CA ILE A 2 17.04 -45.61 -59.76
C ILE A 2 18.46 -45.51 -60.34
N ASN A 3 19.39 -45.03 -59.51
CA ASN A 3 20.85 -45.12 -59.56
C ASN A 3 21.64 -43.83 -59.72
N ARG A 4 22.70 -43.79 -58.88
CA ARG A 4 23.99 -43.08 -58.91
C ARG A 4 24.14 -42.10 -57.74
N CYS A 5 25.19 -42.08 -56.95
CA CYS A 5 26.49 -42.77 -57.00
C CYS A 5 27.09 -42.82 -55.59
N ILE A 6 27.77 -43.91 -55.29
CA ILE A 6 28.75 -44.07 -54.21
C ILE A 6 30.01 -43.26 -54.53
N LYS A 7 30.68 -42.72 -53.49
CA LYS A 7 32.12 -42.34 -53.35
C LYS A 7 32.20 -40.97 -52.64
N ASN A 8 32.96 -40.73 -51.57
CA ASN A 8 34.31 -41.17 -51.21
C ASN A 8 34.56 -40.93 -49.70
N ILE A 9 35.15 -41.90 -49.02
CA ILE A 9 36.53 -41.90 -48.46
C ILE A 9 36.71 -41.04 -47.21
N THR A 10 36.71 -41.80 -46.12
CA THR A 10 37.34 -41.62 -44.81
C THR A 10 38.75 -41.04 -44.89
N VAL A 11 39.04 -39.99 -44.12
CA VAL A 11 40.41 -39.68 -43.65
C VAL A 11 40.39 -39.74 -42.13
N LEU A 12 41.12 -40.73 -41.62
CA LEU A 12 41.38 -40.99 -40.21
C LEU A 12 42.73 -40.37 -39.85
N ALA A 13 42.81 -39.51 -38.83
CA ALA A 13 44.06 -39.16 -38.16
C ALA A 13 43.82 -38.79 -36.68
N VAL A 14 43.84 -39.85 -35.87
CA VAL A 14 44.36 -40.04 -34.50
C VAL A 14 44.75 -38.81 -33.65
N MET A 15 44.07 -38.75 -32.49
CA MET A 15 44.44 -38.30 -31.13
C MET A 15 45.48 -37.18 -30.93
N VAL A 16 45.13 -36.19 -30.10
CA VAL A 16 45.66 -36.07 -28.72
C VAL A 16 44.61 -35.45 -27.81
N VAL A 17 44.23 -36.20 -26.77
CA VAL A 17 43.44 -35.73 -25.65
C VAL A 17 44.36 -34.95 -24.71
N PHE A 18 44.20 -33.63 -24.64
CA PHE A 18 44.60 -32.88 -23.45
C PHE A 18 43.35 -32.48 -22.68
N PHE A 19 43.06 -33.28 -21.65
CA PHE A 19 42.25 -32.86 -20.53
C PHE A 19 42.86 -31.59 -19.95
N SER A 20 42.25 -30.44 -20.22
CA SER A 20 42.34 -29.31 -19.30
C SER A 20 40.95 -29.03 -18.76
N CYS A 21 40.77 -29.55 -17.55
CA CYS A 21 39.63 -29.34 -16.70
C CYS A 21 39.63 -27.86 -16.27
N SER A 22 39.08 -26.96 -17.07
CA SER A 22 38.64 -25.68 -16.53
C SER A 22 37.37 -25.96 -15.74
N LYS A 23 37.50 -26.12 -14.42
CA LYS A 23 36.37 -25.93 -13.52
C LYS A 23 35.73 -24.60 -13.92
N LYS A 24 34.57 -24.66 -14.55
CA LYS A 24 33.68 -23.50 -14.53
C LYS A 24 33.31 -23.36 -13.07
N ASP A 25 33.99 -22.46 -12.38
CA ASP A 25 33.44 -21.89 -11.16
C ASP A 25 31.96 -21.63 -11.45
N PRO A 26 31.01 -22.09 -10.62
CA PRO A 26 29.66 -21.63 -10.74
C PRO A 26 29.79 -20.12 -10.63
N ALA A 27 29.57 -19.42 -11.75
CA ALA A 27 29.50 -17.98 -11.76
C ALA A 27 28.58 -17.65 -10.59
N ASN A 28 29.16 -17.04 -9.57
CA ASN A 28 28.49 -16.60 -8.37
C ASN A 28 27.59 -15.45 -8.82
N ARG A 29 26.55 -15.77 -9.59
CA ARG A 29 25.34 -14.98 -9.68
C ARG A 29 24.69 -15.22 -8.33
N GLN A 30 25.24 -14.57 -7.30
CA GLN A 30 24.37 -13.93 -6.33
C GLN A 30 23.36 -13.18 -7.20
N ALA A 31 22.16 -13.76 -7.33
CA ALA A 31 21.03 -13.03 -7.83
C ALA A 31 21.01 -11.78 -6.96
N GLN A 32 21.41 -10.65 -7.53
CA GLN A 32 21.50 -9.39 -6.83
C GLN A 32 20.06 -9.12 -6.41
N LYS A 33 19.76 -9.44 -5.16
CA LYS A 33 18.41 -9.33 -4.60
C LYS A 33 18.03 -7.88 -4.86
N PRO A 34 16.96 -7.58 -5.64
CA PRO A 34 16.63 -6.21 -5.97
C PRO A 34 16.49 -5.47 -4.64
N THR A 35 17.45 -4.60 -4.37
CA THR A 35 17.66 -4.03 -3.05
C THR A 35 16.65 -2.91 -2.94
N SER A 36 15.53 -3.18 -2.28
CA SER A 36 14.55 -2.14 -1.98
C SER A 36 15.20 -1.18 -0.99
N ALA A 37 15.43 0.07 -1.38
CA ALA A 37 15.90 1.11 -0.48
C ALA A 37 14.71 1.96 -0.01
N LEU A 38 14.66 2.29 1.29
CA LEU A 38 13.68 3.25 1.79
C LEU A 38 14.18 4.66 1.47
N VAL A 39 13.37 5.42 0.75
CA VAL A 39 13.61 6.83 0.46
C VAL A 39 12.76 7.67 1.41
N LYS A 40 13.39 8.70 1.95
CA LYS A 40 12.76 9.81 2.67
C LYS A 40 12.96 11.07 1.84
N GLU A 41 11.88 11.74 1.49
CA GLU A 41 11.88 12.94 0.67
C GLU A 41 11.18 14.06 1.43
N ALA A 42 11.87 15.19 1.61
CA ALA A 42 11.25 16.36 2.23
C ALA A 42 10.32 17.05 1.24
N GLU A 43 9.08 17.30 1.67
CA GLU A 43 8.12 18.04 0.86
C GLU A 43 8.37 19.53 1.03
N LYS A 44 8.38 20.26 -0.09
CA LYS A 44 8.45 21.71 -0.06
C LYS A 44 7.08 22.24 0.37
N LEU A 45 7.02 22.83 1.56
CA LEU A 45 5.80 23.46 2.06
C LEU A 45 5.58 24.79 1.33
N GLU A 46 4.53 24.87 0.54
CA GLU A 46 4.14 26.07 -0.21
C GLU A 46 2.62 26.32 -0.10
N GLY A 47 2.20 27.57 -0.29
CA GLY A 47 0.80 27.98 -0.25
C GLY A 47 0.13 27.55 1.06
N PHE A 48 -1.06 26.96 0.95
CA PHE A 48 -1.83 26.47 2.09
C PHE A 48 -1.02 25.54 2.99
N ASN A 49 -0.21 24.63 2.44
CA ASN A 49 0.56 23.68 3.26
C ASN A 49 1.61 24.36 4.15
N ALA A 50 2.16 25.52 3.73
CA ALA A 50 3.11 26.29 4.53
C ALA A 50 2.47 26.95 5.76
N ASP A 51 1.16 27.25 5.69
CA ASP A 51 0.42 27.82 6.81
C ASP A 51 0.03 26.74 7.82
N PHE A 52 -0.23 25.51 7.36
CA PHE A 52 -0.75 24.42 8.18
C PHE A 52 0.32 23.53 8.80
N TYR A 53 1.43 23.29 8.09
CA TYR A 53 2.45 22.33 8.53
C TYR A 53 3.77 23.00 8.91
N THR A 54 4.45 22.42 9.89
CA THR A 54 5.83 22.76 10.27
C THR A 54 6.83 22.00 9.42
N LYS A 55 6.53 20.73 9.10
CA LYS A 55 7.33 19.84 8.26
C LYS A 55 6.42 18.77 7.65
N SER A 56 6.80 18.28 6.47
CA SER A 56 6.14 17.16 5.80
C SER A 56 7.18 16.32 5.07
N PHE A 57 7.16 14.99 5.27
CA PHE A 57 8.07 14.03 4.66
C PHE A 57 7.30 12.91 3.96
N ASN A 58 7.72 12.57 2.74
CA ASN A 58 7.28 11.39 2.01
C ASN A 58 8.24 10.23 2.26
N TYR A 59 7.69 9.07 2.60
CA TYR A 59 8.41 7.80 2.74
C TYR A 59 7.90 6.81 1.70
N TYR A 60 8.82 6.20 0.96
CA TYR A 60 8.50 5.17 -0.01
C TYR A 60 9.69 4.28 -0.27
N TRP A 61 9.44 3.03 -0.62
CA TRP A 61 10.49 2.12 -1.06
C TRP A 61 10.86 2.43 -2.51
N THR A 62 12.07 2.09 -2.94
CA THR A 62 12.50 2.02 -4.36
C THR A 62 12.99 0.61 -4.68
N LYS A 63 12.25 -0.17 -5.48
CA LYS A 63 12.69 -1.48 -5.99
C LYS A 63 13.28 -1.28 -7.39
N GLY A 64 14.60 -1.21 -7.50
CA GLY A 64 15.23 -0.81 -8.78
C GLY A 64 14.86 0.63 -9.13
N ARG A 65 14.26 0.90 -10.31
CA ARG A 65 13.79 2.25 -10.71
C ARG A 65 12.37 2.58 -10.29
N ASP A 66 11.59 1.62 -9.78
CA ASP A 66 10.16 1.84 -9.61
C ASP A 66 9.60 1.15 -8.36
N THR A 67 9.24 1.96 -7.37
CA THR A 67 8.14 1.70 -6.43
C THR A 67 7.55 3.04 -5.98
N LEU A 68 7.17 3.87 -6.98
CA LEU A 68 6.39 5.09 -6.73
C LEU A 68 4.91 4.81 -6.46
N ASP A 69 4.52 3.54 -6.45
CA ASP A 69 3.12 3.10 -6.38
C ASP A 69 2.51 3.21 -4.98
N LEU A 70 3.32 3.25 -3.91
CA LEU A 70 2.86 3.45 -2.53
C LEU A 70 3.77 4.46 -1.82
N LYS A 71 3.19 5.54 -1.32
CA LYS A 71 3.87 6.59 -0.57
C LYS A 71 3.12 6.87 0.72
N PHE A 72 3.89 7.19 1.76
CA PHE A 72 3.37 7.62 3.05
C PHE A 72 3.82 9.05 3.30
N ASN A 73 2.87 9.98 3.33
CA ASN A 73 3.13 11.36 3.68
C ASN A 73 2.88 11.53 5.18
N ILE A 74 3.88 12.04 5.90
CA ILE A 74 3.78 12.35 7.31
C ILE A 74 3.97 13.85 7.47
N ALA A 75 2.99 14.52 8.07
CA ALA A 75 3.03 15.96 8.26
C ALA A 75 2.77 16.32 9.74
N GLU A 76 3.42 17.37 10.21
CA GLU A 76 3.26 17.89 11.58
C GLU A 76 2.55 19.24 11.53
N HIS A 77 1.41 19.35 12.20
CA HIS A 77 0.62 20.57 12.27
C HIS A 77 1.36 21.67 13.04
N LYS A 78 1.30 22.89 12.53
CA LYS A 78 1.92 24.06 13.16
C LYS A 78 1.21 24.47 14.46
N SER A 79 -0.11 24.29 14.53
CA SER A 79 -0.94 24.76 15.64
C SER A 79 -0.73 24.01 16.96
N ASP A 80 -0.53 22.69 16.91
CA ASP A 80 -0.53 21.82 18.08
C ASP A 80 0.51 20.68 18.02
N SER A 81 1.30 20.65 16.94
CA SER A 81 2.25 19.57 16.63
C SER A 81 1.62 18.19 16.52
N THR A 82 0.32 18.10 16.24
CA THR A 82 -0.31 16.83 15.88
C THR A 82 0.29 16.29 14.58
N VAL A 83 0.31 14.97 14.45
CA VAL A 83 0.91 14.27 13.32
C VAL A 83 -0.20 13.65 12.48
N HIS A 84 -0.26 14.07 11.22
CA HIS A 84 -1.14 13.55 10.19
C HIS A 84 -0.40 12.50 9.36
N LEU A 85 -1.06 11.38 9.06
CA LEU A 85 -0.51 10.33 8.20
C LEU A 85 -1.40 10.15 6.99
N ALA A 86 -0.87 10.38 5.78
CA ALA A 86 -1.58 10.07 4.54
C ALA A 86 -0.94 8.87 3.83
N VAL A 87 -1.77 7.93 3.39
CA VAL A 87 -1.39 6.88 2.45
C VAL A 87 -1.79 7.34 1.05
N MET A 88 -0.84 7.28 0.12
CA MET A 88 -1.07 7.56 -1.29
C MET A 88 -0.65 6.34 -2.10
N ASN A 89 -1.50 5.89 -3.02
CA ASN A 89 -1.21 4.74 -3.87
C ASN A 89 -1.66 4.96 -5.32
N LYS A 90 -0.78 4.69 -6.28
CA LYS A 90 -1.12 4.87 -7.70
C LYS A 90 -1.99 3.73 -8.26
N LYS A 91 -1.98 2.58 -7.59
CA LYS A 91 -2.69 1.37 -8.00
C LYS A 91 -3.41 0.77 -6.80
N PRO A 92 -4.49 0.01 -7.03
CA PRO A 92 -5.15 -0.72 -5.97
C PRO A 92 -4.21 -1.63 -5.20
N LEU A 93 -4.34 -1.59 -3.87
CA LEU A 93 -3.54 -2.39 -2.97
C LEU A 93 -4.40 -2.80 -1.78
N ASN A 94 -4.26 -4.04 -1.31
CA ASN A 94 -4.97 -4.46 -0.10
C ASN A 94 -4.55 -3.59 1.09
N LEU A 95 -5.52 -3.15 1.90
CA LEU A 95 -5.29 -2.37 3.11
C LEU A 95 -4.31 -3.08 4.04
N THR A 96 -4.43 -4.40 4.18
CA THR A 96 -3.49 -5.23 4.95
C THR A 96 -2.03 -5.03 4.52
N VAL A 97 -1.76 -5.03 3.22
CA VAL A 97 -0.41 -4.79 2.66
C VAL A 97 0.06 -3.36 2.91
N VAL A 98 -0.84 -2.39 2.85
CA VAL A 98 -0.55 -0.98 3.19
C VAL A 98 -0.15 -0.85 4.66
N LEU A 99 -0.93 -1.42 5.57
CA LEU A 99 -0.68 -1.35 7.02
C LEU A 99 0.62 -2.08 7.40
N ASP A 100 0.92 -3.21 6.77
CA ASP A 100 2.20 -3.91 6.95
C ASP A 100 3.38 -3.07 6.46
N SER A 101 3.24 -2.47 5.27
CA SER A 101 4.27 -1.60 4.70
C SER A 101 4.50 -0.36 5.56
N LEU A 102 3.43 0.22 6.09
CA LEU A 102 3.50 1.36 6.99
C LEU A 102 4.16 0.97 8.32
N SER A 103 3.77 -0.16 8.91
CA SER A 103 4.37 -0.70 10.14
C SER A 103 5.88 -0.84 10.04
N ASN A 104 6.37 -1.28 8.88
CA ASN A 104 7.81 -1.45 8.62
C ASN A 104 8.60 -0.12 8.60
N ILE A 105 7.94 1.01 8.32
CA ILE A 105 8.60 2.32 8.27
C ILE A 105 8.35 3.17 9.53
N ILE A 106 7.46 2.75 10.42
CA ILE A 106 7.20 3.44 11.70
C ILE A 106 8.48 3.77 12.48
N PRO A 107 9.47 2.85 12.63
CA PRO A 107 10.70 3.18 13.34
C PRO A 107 11.43 4.38 12.72
N LYS A 108 11.44 4.48 11.39
CA LYS A 108 12.06 5.60 10.69
C LYS A 108 11.27 6.89 10.86
N ILE A 109 9.93 6.82 10.80
CA ILE A 109 9.06 7.97 11.04
C ILE A 109 9.26 8.53 12.46
N LYS A 110 9.47 7.66 13.47
CA LYS A 110 9.70 8.06 14.86
C LYS A 110 10.99 8.88 15.07
N GLU A 111 11.97 8.79 14.17
CA GLU A 111 13.16 9.63 14.22
C GLU A 111 12.83 11.10 13.90
N ASP A 112 11.75 11.33 13.16
CA ASP A 112 11.39 12.62 12.60
C ASP A 112 10.15 13.24 13.25
N PHE A 113 9.23 12.41 13.74
CA PHE A 113 7.92 12.82 14.25
C PHE A 113 7.62 12.21 15.62
N ASN A 114 6.95 12.99 16.46
CA ASN A 114 6.41 12.48 17.71
C ASN A 114 5.09 11.73 17.44
N LEU A 115 5.17 10.42 17.17
CA LEU A 115 3.96 9.60 16.93
C LEU A 115 3.05 9.46 18.16
N ASN A 116 3.48 9.89 19.35
CA ASN A 116 2.57 10.05 20.49
C ASN A 116 1.56 11.19 20.26
N LYS A 117 1.73 12.03 19.23
CA LYS A 117 0.80 13.07 18.79
C LYS A 117 0.08 12.73 17.48
N ILE A 118 0.10 11.47 17.00
CA ILE A 118 -0.72 11.08 15.83
C ILE A 118 -2.20 11.35 16.10
N SER A 119 -2.84 12.09 15.20
CA SER A 119 -4.24 12.53 15.30
C SER A 119 -5.16 11.81 14.33
N ASP A 120 -4.61 11.39 13.19
CA ASP A 120 -5.40 10.86 12.10
C ASP A 120 -4.56 10.01 11.13
N LEU A 121 -5.30 9.24 10.34
CA LEU A 121 -4.83 8.47 9.21
C LEU A 121 -5.78 8.76 8.04
N TYR A 122 -5.25 9.30 6.96
CA TYR A 122 -5.94 9.47 5.69
C TYR A 122 -5.55 8.34 4.75
N LEU A 123 -6.56 7.67 4.20
CA LEU A 123 -6.41 6.73 3.10
C LEU A 123 -7.07 7.32 1.86
N GLU A 124 -6.61 6.89 0.68
CA GLU A 124 -7.32 7.20 -0.55
C GLU A 124 -8.74 6.61 -0.56
N GLU A 125 -9.46 6.82 -1.66
CA GLU A 125 -10.84 6.38 -1.78
C GLU A 125 -10.96 4.87 -1.57
N PRO A 126 -12.04 4.36 -0.94
CA PRO A 126 -12.14 2.94 -0.60
C PRO A 126 -11.95 1.98 -1.78
N ILE A 127 -12.28 2.43 -2.99
CA ILE A 127 -12.10 1.67 -4.23
C ILE A 127 -10.63 1.28 -4.49
N TYR A 128 -9.66 2.00 -3.93
CA TYR A 128 -8.25 1.65 -4.02
C TYR A 128 -7.83 0.49 -3.11
N TYR A 129 -8.70 0.03 -2.21
CA TYR A 129 -8.43 -1.04 -1.26
C TYR A 129 -9.41 -2.21 -1.44
N PRO A 130 -9.12 -3.19 -2.32
CA PRO A 130 -10.06 -4.25 -2.68
C PRO A 130 -10.60 -5.05 -1.49
N ASP A 131 -9.75 -5.38 -0.52
CA ASP A 131 -10.10 -6.13 0.68
C ASP A 131 -11.03 -5.33 1.61
N LEU A 132 -10.69 -4.07 1.87
CA LEU A 132 -11.53 -3.14 2.64
C LEU A 132 -12.88 -2.90 1.94
N ASN A 133 -12.84 -2.66 0.63
CA ASN A 133 -14.05 -2.40 -0.15
C ASN A 133 -14.99 -3.61 -0.14
N SER A 134 -14.43 -4.81 -0.28
CA SER A 134 -15.21 -6.05 -0.20
C SER A 134 -15.84 -6.22 1.20
N ALA A 135 -15.06 -6.02 2.26
CA ALA A 135 -15.54 -6.15 3.63
C ALA A 135 -16.67 -5.13 3.93
N TRP A 136 -16.46 -3.86 3.57
CA TRP A 136 -17.45 -2.82 3.80
C TRP A 136 -18.70 -3.01 2.95
N SER A 137 -18.58 -3.38 1.68
CA SER A 137 -19.74 -3.53 0.79
C SER A 137 -20.63 -4.68 1.23
N VAL A 138 -20.05 -5.82 1.63
CA VAL A 138 -20.80 -6.96 2.18
C VAL A 138 -21.52 -6.56 3.47
N GLU A 139 -20.83 -5.90 4.40
CA GLU A 139 -21.43 -5.47 5.65
C GLU A 139 -22.50 -4.39 5.46
N TYR A 140 -22.28 -3.48 4.50
CA TYR A 140 -23.20 -2.40 4.17
C TYR A 140 -24.48 -2.96 3.57
N GLU A 141 -24.38 -3.85 2.57
CA GLU A 141 -25.52 -4.49 1.94
C GLU A 141 -26.34 -5.29 2.95
N ARG A 142 -25.68 -6.01 3.87
CA ARG A 142 -26.35 -6.75 4.94
C ARG A 142 -27.19 -5.84 5.85
N ARG A 143 -26.75 -4.61 6.12
CA ARG A 143 -27.40 -3.69 7.08
C ARG A 143 -28.40 -2.74 6.43
N PHE A 144 -28.11 -2.28 5.22
CA PHE A 144 -28.84 -1.19 4.56
C PHE A 144 -29.34 -1.57 3.16
N GLY A 145 -28.95 -2.74 2.63
CA GLY A 145 -29.07 -3.06 1.22
C GLY A 145 -28.20 -2.14 0.35
N LYS A 146 -28.52 -2.03 -0.94
CA LYS A 146 -27.87 -1.10 -1.88
C LYS A 146 -28.53 0.29 -1.87
N LYS A 147 -28.94 0.76 -0.68
CA LYS A 147 -29.63 2.06 -0.49
C LYS A 147 -28.68 3.07 0.12
N ASN A 148 -28.73 4.31 -0.35
CA ASN A 148 -27.99 5.40 0.28
C ASN A 148 -28.45 5.62 1.73
N ILE A 149 -27.49 5.84 2.63
CA ILE A 149 -27.72 6.29 4.00
C ILE A 149 -27.23 7.74 4.15
N GLY A 150 -27.76 8.45 5.13
CA GLY A 150 -27.25 9.79 5.48
C GLY A 150 -25.83 9.73 6.04
N GLN A 151 -25.04 10.78 5.76
CA GLN A 151 -23.65 10.92 6.22
C GLN A 151 -23.49 10.68 7.73
N SER A 152 -24.44 11.14 8.55
CA SER A 152 -24.42 10.98 10.01
C SER A 152 -24.44 9.53 10.50
N LYS A 153 -24.87 8.58 9.67
CA LYS A 153 -24.86 7.15 9.99
C LYS A 153 -23.59 6.44 9.55
N LEU A 154 -22.80 7.07 8.67
CA LEU A 154 -21.64 6.43 8.05
C LEU A 154 -20.55 6.12 9.06
N GLY A 155 -20.14 7.10 9.88
CA GLY A 155 -19.08 6.91 10.88
C GLY A 155 -19.40 5.76 11.84
N GLY A 156 -20.62 5.73 12.38
CA GLY A 156 -21.09 4.64 13.24
C GLY A 156 -21.14 3.27 12.54
N PHE A 157 -21.51 3.24 11.25
CA PHE A 157 -21.41 2.01 10.45
C PHE A 157 -19.96 1.55 10.34
N LEU A 158 -19.06 2.39 9.86
CA LEU A 158 -17.65 2.07 9.63
C LEU A 158 -16.95 1.60 10.91
N LEU A 159 -17.18 2.31 12.03
CA LEU A 159 -16.70 1.94 13.37
C LEU A 159 -17.10 0.52 13.78
N SER A 160 -18.27 0.06 13.36
CA SER A 160 -18.81 -1.25 13.74
C SER A 160 -18.44 -2.39 12.80
N THR A 161 -17.60 -2.15 11.79
CA THR A 161 -17.14 -3.19 10.85
C THR A 161 -15.90 -3.92 11.35
N ALA A 162 -15.60 -5.08 10.76
CA ALA A 162 -14.37 -5.84 11.05
C ALA A 162 -13.06 -5.09 10.70
N VAL A 163 -13.15 -3.99 9.94
CA VAL A 163 -12.00 -3.14 9.59
C VAL A 163 -11.51 -2.32 10.79
N THR A 164 -12.38 -1.95 11.73
CA THR A 164 -11.98 -1.20 12.93
C THR A 164 -11.04 -1.98 13.84
N PRO A 165 -11.32 -3.25 14.19
CA PRO A 165 -10.34 -4.10 14.88
C PRO A 165 -9.00 -4.22 14.15
N LEU A 166 -9.00 -4.36 12.82
CA LEU A 166 -7.77 -4.43 12.02
C LEU A 166 -6.91 -3.15 12.19
N LEU A 167 -7.53 -1.98 12.06
CA LEU A 167 -6.85 -0.70 12.25
C LEU A 167 -6.42 -0.47 13.70
N ASN A 168 -7.23 -0.88 14.67
CA ASN A 168 -6.85 -0.81 16.10
C ASN A 168 -5.63 -1.68 16.40
N ASN A 169 -5.51 -2.87 15.80
CA ASN A 169 -4.33 -3.72 15.96
C ASN A 169 -3.07 -3.03 15.42
N PHE A 170 -3.19 -2.34 14.28
CA PHE A 170 -2.10 -1.53 13.72
C PHE A 170 -1.73 -0.33 14.62
N LEU A 171 -2.72 0.35 15.22
CA LEU A 171 -2.51 1.54 16.05
C LEU A 171 -2.05 1.23 17.49
N ASN A 172 -2.29 0.02 17.97
CA ASN A 172 -2.00 -0.36 19.36
C ASN A 172 -0.52 -0.17 19.75
N PRO A 173 0.49 -0.52 18.91
CA PRO A 173 1.91 -0.21 19.19
C PRO A 173 2.24 1.29 19.30
N LEU A 174 1.31 2.17 18.90
CA LEU A 174 1.39 3.63 19.04
C LEU A 174 0.54 4.15 20.22
N HIS A 175 0.06 3.26 21.08
CA HIS A 175 -0.86 3.54 22.18
C HIS A 175 -2.07 4.35 21.73
N ALA A 176 -2.66 3.93 20.61
CA ALA A 176 -3.75 4.64 19.97
C ALA A 176 -4.82 3.68 19.44
N LYS A 177 -6.00 4.23 19.17
CA LYS A 177 -7.14 3.51 18.57
C LYS A 177 -7.92 4.43 17.65
N VAL A 178 -8.71 3.85 16.77
CA VAL A 178 -9.69 4.58 15.99
C VAL A 178 -10.76 5.17 16.91
N GLU A 179 -11.06 6.46 16.70
CA GLU A 179 -12.13 7.19 17.36
C GLU A 179 -13.35 7.33 16.43
N ASP A 180 -13.12 7.70 15.18
CA ASP A 180 -14.17 7.98 14.20
C ASP A 180 -13.68 7.78 12.76
N TYR A 181 -14.62 7.65 11.83
CA TYR A 181 -14.38 7.59 10.39
C TYR A 181 -15.16 8.68 9.65
N GLY A 182 -14.58 9.17 8.57
CA GLY A 182 -15.25 10.00 7.57
C GLY A 182 -14.91 9.58 6.16
N ILE A 183 -15.88 9.65 5.26
CA ILE A 183 -15.67 9.65 3.82
C ILE A 183 -16.33 10.92 3.29
N GLU A 184 -15.55 11.85 2.73
CA GLU A 184 -16.10 13.10 2.22
C GLU A 184 -16.96 12.80 0.97
N LYS A 185 -18.19 13.36 0.93
CA LYS A 185 -19.14 13.20 -0.19
C LYS A 185 -19.45 11.73 -0.51
N PHE A 186 -19.66 10.95 0.55
CA PHE A 186 -20.00 9.55 0.48
C PHE A 186 -21.20 9.25 -0.44
N HIS A 187 -21.05 8.24 -1.30
CA HIS A 187 -22.14 7.62 -2.06
C HIS A 187 -21.79 6.16 -2.40
N LEU A 188 -22.78 5.42 -2.90
CA LEU A 188 -22.56 4.10 -3.47
C LEU A 188 -22.18 4.22 -4.94
N LEU A 189 -21.03 3.67 -5.31
CA LEU A 189 -20.57 3.60 -6.70
C LEU A 189 -20.73 2.18 -7.22
N SER A 190 -21.48 2.01 -8.31
CA SER A 190 -21.62 0.72 -8.99
C SER A 190 -20.32 0.29 -9.68
N ARG A 191 -20.03 -1.01 -9.71
CA ARG A 191 -18.83 -1.59 -10.35
C ARG A 191 -18.69 -1.21 -11.83
N GLU A 192 -19.80 -1.02 -12.53
CA GLU A 192 -19.80 -0.57 -13.93
C GLU A 192 -19.08 0.77 -14.13
N HIS A 193 -18.96 1.60 -13.08
CA HIS A 193 -18.29 2.90 -13.12
C HIS A 193 -16.87 2.87 -12.55
N TYR A 194 -16.36 1.74 -12.07
CA TYR A 194 -15.03 1.67 -11.49
C TYR A 194 -13.92 1.98 -12.48
N HIS A 195 -14.12 1.67 -13.76
CA HIS A 195 -13.15 1.94 -14.82
C HIS A 195 -12.82 3.44 -14.98
N TYR A 196 -13.68 4.36 -14.51
CA TYR A 196 -13.37 5.79 -14.48
C TYR A 196 -12.28 6.15 -13.46
N TYR A 197 -12.11 5.33 -12.42
CA TYR A 197 -11.14 5.53 -11.35
C TYR A 197 -9.95 4.58 -11.48
N LEU A 198 -10.20 3.36 -11.98
CA LEU A 198 -9.25 2.26 -12.08
C LEU A 198 -9.20 1.69 -13.52
N PRO A 199 -8.76 2.48 -14.53
CA PRO A 199 -8.88 2.11 -15.94
C PRO A 199 -8.08 0.85 -16.34
N ASP A 200 -6.97 0.58 -15.67
CA ASP A 200 -6.04 -0.52 -15.99
C ASP A 200 -6.00 -1.62 -14.90
N THR A 201 -7.07 -1.76 -14.12
CA THR A 201 -7.16 -2.74 -13.02
C THR A 201 -8.09 -3.90 -13.38
N ASP A 202 -7.71 -5.13 -13.02
CA ASP A 202 -8.64 -6.25 -13.03
C ASP A 202 -9.69 -6.11 -11.90
N LEU A 203 -10.94 -5.90 -12.31
CA LEU A 203 -12.08 -5.69 -11.41
C LEU A 203 -12.84 -6.99 -11.11
N SER A 204 -12.36 -8.16 -11.54
CA SER A 204 -13.03 -9.44 -11.37
C SER A 204 -13.32 -9.81 -9.91
N HIS A 205 -12.43 -9.38 -9.00
CA HIS A 205 -12.53 -9.64 -7.57
C HIS A 205 -13.20 -8.51 -6.78
N TYR A 206 -13.64 -7.45 -7.45
CA TYR A 206 -14.29 -6.32 -6.80
C TYR A 206 -15.79 -6.58 -6.55
N PRO A 207 -16.35 -6.04 -5.45
CA PRO A 207 -17.78 -6.11 -5.18
C PRO A 207 -18.60 -5.34 -6.22
N ASP A 208 -19.89 -5.66 -6.33
CA ASP A 208 -20.83 -5.03 -7.26
C ASP A 208 -20.99 -3.52 -7.05
N PHE A 209 -20.72 -3.03 -5.85
CA PHE A 209 -20.67 -1.61 -5.52
C PHE A 209 -19.64 -1.36 -4.43
N SER A 210 -19.24 -0.09 -4.27
CA SER A 210 -18.31 0.36 -3.24
C SER A 210 -18.89 1.54 -2.49
N LEU A 211 -18.46 1.69 -1.25
CA LEU A 211 -18.55 2.97 -0.57
C LEU A 211 -17.50 3.89 -1.23
N HIS A 212 -17.92 5.03 -1.76
CA HIS A 212 -17.04 5.91 -2.55
C HIS A 212 -17.17 7.37 -2.11
N GLY A 213 -16.14 8.18 -2.37
CA GLY A 213 -16.00 9.57 -1.95
C GLY A 213 -14.52 9.98 -1.95
N ALA A 214 -14.20 11.21 -1.52
CA ALA A 214 -12.86 11.80 -1.66
C ALA A 214 -11.86 11.35 -0.56
N GLY A 215 -11.77 10.04 -0.34
CA GLY A 215 -10.87 9.39 0.62
C GLY A 215 -11.52 9.05 1.96
N ILE A 216 -10.76 8.34 2.78
CA ILE A 216 -11.17 7.88 4.11
C ILE A 216 -10.34 8.63 5.15
N SER A 217 -10.99 9.46 5.94
CA SER A 217 -10.40 10.07 7.13
C SER A 217 -10.66 9.20 8.34
N ILE A 218 -9.62 8.81 9.06
CA ILE A 218 -9.70 7.99 10.28
C ILE A 218 -9.15 8.85 11.41
N ARG A 219 -10.02 9.28 12.34
CA ARG A 219 -9.58 10.02 13.52
C ARG A 219 -9.08 9.05 14.58
N ILE A 220 -7.99 9.42 15.24
CA ILE A 220 -7.28 8.56 16.19
C ILE A 220 -7.34 9.18 17.58
N ALA A 221 -7.79 8.38 18.55
CA ALA A 221 -7.73 8.72 19.97
C ALA A 221 -6.56 8.00 20.64
N LYS A 222 -6.00 8.65 21.66
CA LYS A 222 -4.95 8.04 22.50
C LYS A 222 -5.53 7.14 23.55
N LEU A 223 -4.86 6.01 23.77
CA LEU A 223 -5.17 5.13 24.88
C LEU A 223 -4.53 5.69 26.15
N PRO A 224 -5.22 5.60 27.31
CA PRO A 224 -4.60 5.96 28.58
C PRO A 224 -3.37 5.08 28.80
N VAL A 225 -2.25 5.68 29.22
CA VAL A 225 -1.10 4.93 29.69
C VAL A 225 -1.50 4.32 31.02
N GLU A 226 -1.67 3.00 31.06
CA GLU A 226 -1.86 2.30 32.34
C GLU A 226 -0.63 2.59 33.20
N LYS A 227 -0.83 3.31 34.31
CA LYS A 227 0.23 3.51 35.30
C LYS A 227 0.52 2.15 35.91
N GLN A 228 1.65 1.56 35.53
CA GLN A 228 2.18 0.42 36.27
C GLN A 228 2.55 0.94 37.67
N HIS A 229 1.80 0.46 38.66
CA HIS A 229 2.05 0.70 40.09
C HIS A 229 3.12 -0.27 40.61
#